data_AF-A0A8J5CYG9-F1
#
_entry.id   AF-A0A8J5CYG9-F1
#
_cell.length_a   1.000
_cell.length_b   1.000
_cell.length_c   1.000
_cell.angle_alpha   90.00
_cell.angle_beta   90.00
_cell.angle_gamma   90.00
#
_symmetry.space_group_name_H-M   'P 1'
#
loop_
_entity.id
_entity.type
_entity.pdbx_description
1 polymer ?
#
loop_
_entity_poly.entity_id
_entity_poly.type
_entity_poly.pdbx_seq_one_letter_code
_entity_poly.pdbx_strand_id
1 'polypeptide(L)'
;MAAFTLIPNRGQLTRRLSSQRLRYLKLVRVNPPEAAFKATYNASYPVFRKYQVEVHHDSESECDKMSFQGFLVDGPLLPWQPGSGPEQGYGSFHHQYWLDDRLIAVGVLDILPHCVSSVYLYYDPEYSFLSLGTYASLR
;
A
#
# COMPACT_ATOMS: atom_id res chain seq x y z
N MET A 1 -13.93 10.30 29.34
CA MET A 1 -14.31 11.27 28.29
C MET A 1 -13.84 10.73 26.96
N ALA A 2 -14.74 10.15 26.16
CA ALA A 2 -14.42 9.66 24.83
C ALA A 2 -14.46 10.84 23.85
N ALA A 3 -13.33 11.14 23.21
CA ALA A 3 -13.29 12.08 22.10
C ALA A 3 -13.92 11.39 20.89
N PHE A 4 -15.15 11.78 20.55
CA PHE A 4 -15.76 11.47 19.26
C PHE A 4 -14.96 12.21 18.17
N THR A 5 -14.08 11.51 17.49
CA THR A 5 -13.44 12.03 16.28
C THR A 5 -14.51 12.06 15.19
N LEU A 6 -15.02 13.27 14.91
CA LEU A 6 -16.02 13.51 13.88
C LEU A 6 -15.46 13.08 12.51
N ILE A 7 -16.07 12.08 11.89
CA ILE A 7 -15.82 11.71 10.50
C ILE A 7 -16.23 12.93 9.63
N PRO A 8 -15.32 13.54 8.87
CA PRO A 8 -15.67 14.72 8.07
C PRO A 8 -16.70 14.36 7.00
N ASN A 9 -17.69 15.23 6.78
CA ASN A 9 -18.66 15.04 5.71
C ASN A 9 -17.98 15.24 4.34
N ARG A 10 -18.51 14.58 3.28
CA ARG A 10 -18.04 14.58 1.89
C ARG A 10 -17.68 15.98 1.35
N GLY A 11 -18.45 17.00 1.76
CA GLY A 11 -18.22 18.40 1.38
C GLY A 11 -17.03 19.11 2.07
N GLN A 12 -16.64 18.67 3.27
CA GLN A 12 -15.42 19.16 3.94
C GLN A 12 -14.16 18.48 3.39
N LEU A 13 -14.29 17.22 2.97
CA LEU A 13 -13.25 16.45 2.30
C LEU A 13 -12.93 16.96 0.90
N THR A 14 -13.93 17.24 0.06
CA THR A 14 -13.71 17.84 -1.28
C THR A 14 -13.01 19.20 -1.22
N ARG A 15 -13.25 19.99 -0.17
CA ARG A 15 -12.56 21.27 0.06
C ARG A 15 -11.12 21.10 0.58
N ARG A 16 -10.76 19.97 1.20
CA ARG A 16 -9.37 19.59 1.49
C ARG A 16 -8.63 19.12 0.25
N LEU A 17 -9.31 18.44 -0.68
CA LEU A 17 -8.72 17.95 -1.94
C LEU A 17 -8.32 19.07 -2.91
N SER A 18 -8.97 20.24 -2.87
CA SER A 18 -8.67 21.36 -3.78
C SER A 18 -7.31 22.03 -3.54
N SER A 19 -6.60 21.67 -2.47
CA SER A 19 -5.25 22.15 -2.14
C SER A 19 -4.16 21.07 -2.29
N GLN A 20 -4.52 19.85 -2.69
CA GLN A 20 -3.58 18.74 -2.77
C GLN A 20 -2.77 18.83 -4.06
N ARG A 21 -1.44 18.82 -3.94
CA ARG A 21 -0.56 19.31 -5.02
C ARG A 21 0.27 18.23 -5.69
N LEU A 22 0.32 17.00 -5.17
CA LEU A 22 0.94 15.88 -5.90
C LEU A 22 0.36 14.51 -5.52
N ARG A 23 -0.03 13.74 -6.53
CA ARG A 23 -0.30 12.30 -6.44
C ARG A 23 0.72 11.57 -7.29
N TYR A 24 1.48 10.66 -6.69
CA TYR A 24 2.43 9.84 -7.45
C TYR A 24 2.36 8.38 -7.02
N LEU A 25 2.68 7.50 -7.96
CA LEU A 25 2.74 6.06 -7.77
C LEU A 25 4.21 5.63 -7.72
N LYS A 26 4.53 4.67 -6.86
CA LYS A 26 5.87 4.10 -6.77
C LYS A 26 5.78 2.60 -6.70
N LEU A 27 6.41 1.90 -7.65
CA LEU A 27 6.58 0.46 -7.58
C LEU A 27 7.93 0.17 -6.92
N VAL A 28 7.94 -0.60 -5.84
CA VAL A 28 9.17 -0.96 -5.14
C VAL A 28 9.28 -2.47 -4.93
N ARG A 29 10.46 -3.04 -5.17
CA ARG A 29 10.71 -4.48 -4.99
C ARG A 29 10.86 -4.84 -3.52
N VAL A 30 10.09 -5.84 -3.06
CA VAL A 30 10.13 -6.29 -1.66
C VAL A 30 11.04 -7.48 -1.43
N ASN A 31 11.21 -8.33 -2.45
CA ASN A 31 12.09 -9.48 -2.38
C ASN A 31 13.00 -9.62 -3.63
N PRO A 32 14.34 -9.59 -3.46
CA PRO A 32 15.04 -9.07 -2.29
C PRO A 32 14.74 -7.59 -2.07
N PRO A 33 14.78 -7.09 -0.83
CA PRO A 33 14.36 -5.72 -0.53
C PRO A 33 15.37 -4.71 -1.09
N GLU A 34 14.90 -3.89 -2.03
CA GLU A 34 15.70 -2.79 -2.59
C GLU A 34 15.74 -1.57 -1.66
N ALA A 35 16.66 -0.63 -1.93
CA ALA A 35 16.81 0.58 -1.12
C ALA A 35 15.52 1.41 -1.04
N ALA A 36 14.80 1.51 -2.17
CA ALA A 36 13.55 2.24 -2.26
C ALA A 36 12.43 1.65 -1.39
N PHE A 37 12.34 0.32 -1.29
CA PHE A 37 11.42 -0.35 -0.38
C PHE A 37 11.80 -0.10 1.08
N LYS A 38 13.08 -0.32 1.44
CA LYS A 38 13.60 -0.10 2.80
C LYS A 38 13.33 1.32 3.30
N ALA A 39 13.51 2.32 2.44
CA ALA A 39 13.24 3.73 2.76
C ALA A 39 11.76 4.01 3.10
N THR A 40 10.85 3.19 2.59
CA THR A 40 9.39 3.38 2.74
C THR A 40 8.74 2.40 3.73
N TYR A 41 9.48 1.41 4.23
CA TYR A 41 8.95 0.36 5.12
C TYR A 41 8.21 0.93 6.34
N ASN A 42 8.83 1.90 7.02
CA ASN A 42 8.24 2.52 8.22
C ASN A 42 7.03 3.42 7.92
N ALA A 43 6.84 3.85 6.66
CA ALA A 43 5.62 4.52 6.24
C ALA A 43 4.51 3.50 5.89
N SER A 44 4.89 2.33 5.36
CA SER A 44 3.98 1.27 4.92
C SER A 44 3.33 0.54 6.10
N TYR A 45 4.14 0.15 7.09
CA TYR A 45 3.68 -0.66 8.23
C TYR A 45 2.51 -0.02 9.02
N PRO A 46 2.54 1.29 9.38
CA PRO A 46 1.42 1.93 10.05
C PRO A 46 0.12 1.92 9.24
N VAL A 47 0.20 2.01 7.91
CA VAL A 47 -0.98 1.94 7.03
C VAL A 47 -1.59 0.54 7.08
N PHE A 48 -0.76 -0.51 7.01
CA PHE A 48 -1.21 -1.89 7.19
C PHE A 48 -1.88 -2.09 8.55
N ARG A 49 -1.21 -1.68 9.64
CA ARG A 49 -1.73 -1.83 11.00
C ARG A 49 -3.10 -1.17 11.16
N LYS A 50 -3.22 0.08 10.70
CA LYS A 50 -4.48 0.83 10.75
C LYS A 50 -5.57 0.14 9.95
N TYR A 51 -5.25 -0.33 8.74
CA TYR A 51 -6.18 -1.05 7.89
C TYR A 51 -6.68 -2.34 8.54
N GLN A 52 -5.79 -3.18 9.08
CA GLN A 52 -6.19 -4.43 9.74
C GLN A 52 -7.12 -4.18 10.93
N VAL A 53 -6.78 -3.22 11.80
CA VAL A 53 -7.58 -2.93 12.99
C VAL A 53 -8.95 -2.33 12.62
N GLU A 54 -9.00 -1.37 11.70
CA GLU A 54 -10.24 -0.65 11.41
C GLU A 54 -11.15 -1.37 10.41
N VAL A 55 -10.58 -2.08 9.44
CA VAL A 55 -11.34 -2.73 8.33
C VAL A 55 -11.51 -4.23 8.56
N HIS A 56 -10.49 -4.92 9.07
CA HIS A 56 -10.55 -6.36 9.35
C HIS A 56 -10.90 -6.69 10.81
N HIS A 57 -10.85 -5.70 11.71
CA HIS A 57 -11.12 -5.85 13.14
C HIS A 57 -10.14 -6.79 13.86
N ASP A 58 -8.94 -6.94 13.32
CA ASP A 58 -7.84 -7.65 13.97
C ASP A 58 -7.40 -6.90 15.23
N SER A 59 -6.86 -7.63 16.20
CA SER A 59 -6.30 -6.99 17.40
C SER A 59 -4.97 -6.29 17.10
N GLU A 60 -4.67 -5.25 17.88
CA GLU A 60 -3.41 -4.51 17.77
C GLU A 60 -2.16 -5.39 17.93
N SER A 61 -2.26 -6.50 18.66
CA SER A 61 -1.19 -7.47 18.88
C SER A 61 -0.95 -8.39 17.68
N GLU A 62 -1.98 -8.64 16.86
CA GLU A 62 -1.85 -9.46 15.64
C GLU A 62 -1.20 -8.66 14.49
N CYS A 63 -1.20 -7.34 14.59
CA CYS A 63 -0.72 -6.41 13.57
C CYS A 63 0.70 -5.90 13.84
N ASP A 64 1.60 -6.76 14.33
CA ASP A 64 3.00 -6.39 14.59
C ASP A 64 3.86 -6.36 13.30
N LYS A 65 5.13 -5.93 13.44
CA LYS A 65 6.04 -5.86 12.28
C LYS A 65 6.40 -7.24 11.73
N MET A 66 6.40 -8.29 12.55
CA MET A 66 6.73 -9.63 12.12
C MET A 66 5.59 -10.22 11.27
N SER A 67 4.34 -10.02 11.66
CA SER A 67 3.19 -10.44 10.86
C SER A 67 3.11 -9.66 9.55
N PHE A 68 3.35 -8.34 9.57
CA PHE A 68 3.47 -7.54 8.36
C PHE A 68 4.56 -8.05 7.41
N GLN A 69 5.76 -8.32 7.95
CA GLN A 69 6.88 -8.84 7.20
C GLN A 69 6.55 -10.20 6.58
N GLY A 70 6.11 -11.17 7.39
CA GLY A 70 5.85 -12.53 6.95
C GLY A 70 4.69 -12.65 5.95
N PHE A 71 3.68 -11.78 6.06
CA PHE A 71 2.51 -11.82 5.18
C PHE A 71 2.70 -11.06 3.88
N LEU A 72 3.30 -9.86 3.93
CA LEU A 72 3.27 -8.91 2.80
C LEU A 72 4.63 -8.58 2.21
N VAL A 73 5.73 -9.04 2.80
CA VAL A 73 7.10 -8.69 2.36
C VAL A 73 7.87 -9.95 1.98
N ASP A 74 7.87 -10.94 2.87
CA ASP A 74 8.51 -12.22 2.62
C ASP A 74 7.67 -13.02 1.62
N GLY A 75 8.33 -13.71 0.69
CA GLY A 75 7.66 -14.49 -0.32
C GLY A 75 8.60 -15.46 -1.02
N PRO A 76 8.07 -16.54 -1.62
CA PRO A 76 8.89 -17.56 -2.26
C PRO A 76 9.42 -17.14 -3.64
N LEU A 77 8.92 -16.04 -4.21
CA LEU A 77 9.30 -15.60 -5.55
C LEU A 77 10.72 -15.03 -5.54
N LEU A 78 11.58 -15.63 -6.38
CA LEU A 78 12.91 -15.14 -6.65
C LEU A 78 12.86 -14.05 -7.73
N PRO A 79 13.70 -13.01 -7.63
CA PRO A 79 13.79 -11.98 -8.66
C PRO A 79 14.29 -12.61 -9.96
N TRP A 80 13.66 -12.26 -11.07
CA TRP A 80 14.09 -12.69 -12.39
C TRP A 80 13.99 -11.53 -13.37
N GLN A 81 15.08 -11.25 -14.10
CA GLN A 81 15.13 -10.13 -15.04
C GLN A 81 15.80 -10.59 -16.34
N PRO A 82 15.02 -11.12 -17.30
CA PRO A 82 15.55 -11.47 -18.61
C PRO A 82 15.82 -10.22 -19.46
N GLY A 83 16.63 -10.36 -20.51
CA GLY A 83 16.89 -9.27 -21.46
C GLY A 83 15.64 -8.81 -22.24
N SER A 84 14.60 -9.64 -22.30
CA SER A 84 13.27 -9.30 -22.82
C SER A 84 12.24 -9.38 -21.68
N GLY A 85 11.96 -8.25 -21.03
CA GLY A 85 11.03 -8.17 -19.91
C GLY A 85 10.82 -6.71 -19.44
N PRO A 86 9.99 -6.50 -18.40
CA PRO A 86 9.86 -5.17 -17.81
C PRO A 86 11.19 -4.71 -17.23
N GLU A 87 11.46 -3.40 -17.27
CA GLU A 87 12.67 -2.79 -16.74
C GLU A 87 12.88 -3.13 -15.26
N GLN A 88 11.80 -3.23 -14.49
CA GLN A 88 11.83 -3.57 -13.08
C GLN A 88 12.07 -5.07 -12.84
N GLY A 89 11.95 -5.92 -13.86
CA GLY A 89 11.99 -7.37 -13.76
C GLY A 89 10.74 -7.98 -13.11
N TYR A 90 10.76 -9.29 -12.93
CA TYR A 90 9.71 -10.09 -12.30
C TYR A 90 10.00 -10.31 -10.80
N GLY A 91 8.96 -10.64 -10.04
CA GLY A 91 9.02 -10.89 -8.60
C GLY A 91 7.89 -10.20 -7.82
N SER A 92 8.09 -10.02 -6.52
CA SER A 92 7.12 -9.39 -5.61
C SER A 92 7.43 -7.91 -5.38
N PHE A 93 6.39 -7.09 -5.40
CA PHE A 93 6.47 -5.63 -5.33
C PHE A 93 5.38 -5.04 -4.45
N HIS A 94 5.67 -3.88 -3.87
CA HIS A 94 4.68 -2.97 -3.31
C HIS A 94 4.43 -1.83 -4.30
N HIS A 95 3.19 -1.70 -4.76
CA HIS A 95 2.71 -0.59 -5.55
C HIS A 95 2.10 0.46 -4.60
N GLN A 96 2.83 1.55 -4.39
CA GLN A 96 2.56 2.55 -3.36
C GLN A 96 1.85 3.77 -3.95
N TYR A 97 0.82 4.23 -3.23
CA TYR A 97 -0.02 5.36 -3.60
C TYR A 97 0.28 6.52 -2.65
N TRP A 98 0.89 7.58 -3.17
CA TRP A 98 1.30 8.74 -2.39
C TRP A 98 0.42 9.95 -2.67
N LEU A 99 0.08 10.68 -1.61
CA LEU A 99 -0.70 11.90 -1.66
C LEU A 99 -0.14 12.91 -0.66
N ASP A 100 0.36 14.05 -1.16
CA ASP A 100 1.02 15.09 -0.36
C ASP A 100 2.09 14.51 0.59
N ASP A 101 3.00 13.70 0.03
CA ASP A 101 4.09 12.99 0.73
C ASP A 101 3.64 12.00 1.81
N ARG A 102 2.33 11.70 1.90
CA ARG A 102 1.78 10.64 2.74
C ARG A 102 1.48 9.41 1.91
N LEU A 103 1.98 8.26 2.37
CA LEU A 103 1.60 6.96 1.83
C LEU A 103 0.18 6.62 2.29
N ILE A 104 -0.76 6.52 1.36
CA ILE A 104 -2.18 6.33 1.67
C ILE A 104 -2.71 4.93 1.31
N ALA A 105 -2.04 4.21 0.41
CA ALA A 105 -2.35 2.82 0.10
C ALA A 105 -1.14 2.08 -0.45
N VAL A 106 -1.18 0.76 -0.37
CA VAL A 106 -0.19 -0.14 -0.96
C VAL A 106 -0.89 -1.37 -1.51
N GLY A 107 -0.71 -1.62 -2.81
CA GLY A 107 -1.01 -2.90 -3.44
C GLY A 107 0.20 -3.82 -3.37
N VAL A 108 0.01 -5.06 -2.93
CA VAL A 108 1.03 -6.11 -2.96
C VAL A 108 0.82 -6.91 -4.24
N LEU A 109 1.83 -6.85 -5.12
CA LEU A 109 1.76 -7.39 -6.46
C LEU A 109 2.85 -8.43 -6.68
N ASP A 110 2.50 -9.52 -7.34
CA ASP A 110 3.48 -10.39 -7.98
C ASP A 110 3.43 -10.18 -9.48
N ILE A 111 4.54 -9.73 -10.07
CA ILE A 111 4.70 -9.54 -11.51
C ILE A 111 5.42 -10.77 -12.04
N LEU A 112 4.72 -11.53 -12.88
CA LEU A 112 5.19 -12.78 -13.48
C LEU A 112 5.16 -12.66 -15.02
N PRO A 113 5.80 -13.57 -15.75
CA PRO A 113 5.98 -13.45 -17.20
C PRO A 113 4.68 -13.41 -18.01
N HIS A 114 3.61 -13.97 -17.45
CA HIS A 114 2.31 -14.10 -18.11
C HIS A 114 1.16 -13.60 -17.25
N CYS A 115 1.44 -12.99 -16.08
CA CYS A 115 0.41 -12.60 -15.13
C CYS A 115 0.90 -11.48 -14.21
N VAL A 116 -0.02 -10.60 -13.82
CA VAL A 116 0.13 -9.74 -12.65
C VAL A 116 -0.89 -10.19 -11.62
N SER A 117 -0.41 -10.70 -10.49
CA SER A 117 -1.27 -11.08 -9.37
C SER A 117 -1.38 -9.92 -8.40
N SER A 118 -2.59 -9.47 -8.10
CA SER A 118 -2.86 -8.54 -7.01
C SER A 118 -3.16 -9.33 -5.74
N VAL A 119 -2.13 -9.59 -4.94
CA VAL A 119 -2.18 -10.45 -3.76
C VAL A 119 -3.01 -9.81 -2.65
N TYR A 120 -2.76 -8.53 -2.37
CA TYR A 120 -3.41 -7.84 -1.27
C TYR A 120 -3.42 -6.33 -1.49
N LEU A 121 -4.38 -5.63 -0.90
CA LEU A 121 -4.43 -4.17 -0.90
C LEU A 121 -4.78 -3.71 0.52
N TYR A 122 -3.98 -2.81 1.05
CA TYR A 122 -4.27 -2.12 2.31
C TYR A 122 -4.13 -0.61 2.12
N TYR A 123 -4.93 0.15 2.85
CA TYR A 123 -4.99 1.60 2.72
C TYR A 123 -5.38 2.26 4.04
N ASP A 124 -5.08 3.55 4.16
CA ASP A 124 -5.51 4.32 5.31
C ASP A 124 -7.03 4.61 5.20
N PRO A 125 -7.86 4.12 6.14
CA PRO A 125 -9.33 4.27 6.07
C PRO A 125 -9.84 5.72 6.02
N GLU A 126 -9.02 6.70 6.44
CA GLU A 126 -9.29 8.13 6.27
C GLU A 126 -9.54 8.50 4.79
N TYR A 127 -8.96 7.73 3.86
CA TYR A 127 -9.04 7.92 2.42
C TYR A 127 -10.02 6.96 1.72
N SER A 128 -10.85 6.24 2.47
CA SER A 128 -11.86 5.30 1.93
C SER A 128 -12.78 5.92 0.86
N PHE A 129 -13.08 7.23 0.99
CA PHE A 129 -13.89 8.00 0.03
C PHE A 129 -13.28 8.09 -1.38
N LEU A 130 -11.99 7.80 -1.54
CA LEU A 130 -11.30 7.77 -2.85
C LEU A 130 -11.53 6.46 -3.62
N SER A 131 -12.16 5.46 -3.01
CA SER A 131 -12.37 4.13 -3.62
C SER A 131 -11.07 3.51 -4.13
N LEU A 132 -10.04 3.50 -3.27
CA LEU A 132 -8.68 3.10 -3.62
C LEU A 132 -8.59 1.68 -4.19
N GLY A 133 -9.47 0.76 -3.79
CA GLY A 133 -9.59 -0.57 -4.39
C GLY A 133 -9.93 -0.52 -5.88
N THR A 134 -10.95 0.24 -6.25
CA THR A 134 -11.34 0.44 -7.67
C THR A 134 -10.27 1.18 -8.45
N TYR A 135 -9.64 2.19 -7.84
CA TYR A 135 -8.55 2.91 -8.49
C TYR A 135 -7.36 1.98 -8.78
N ALA A 136 -6.96 1.17 -7.80
CA ALA A 136 -5.84 0.24 -7.92
C ALA A 136 -6.08 -0.85 -8.98
N SER A 137 -7.32 -1.28 -9.19
CA SER A 137 -7.65 -2.29 -10.20
C SER A 137 -7.64 -1.75 -11.64
N LEU A 138 -7.70 -0.43 -11.84
CA LEU A 138 -7.85 0.21 -13.15
C LEU A 138 -6.55 0.85 -13.68
N ARG A 139 -5.46 0.80 -12.91
CA ARG A 139 -4.23 1.55 -13.18
C ARG A 139 -3.01 0.67 -13.32
#